data_AF-A0AAV6YF99-F1
#
_entry.id   AF-A0AAV6YF99-F1
#
_cell.length_a   1.000
_cell.length_b   1.000
_cell.length_c   1.000
_cell.angle_alpha   90.00
_cell.angle_beta   90.00
_cell.angle_gamma   90.00
#
_symmetry.space_group_name_H-M   'P 1'
#
loop_
_entity.id
_entity.type
_entity.pdbx_description
1 polymer ?
#
loop_
_entity_poly.entity_id
_entity_poly.type
_entity_poly.pdbx_seq_one_letter_code
_entity_poly.pdbx_strand_id
1 'polypeptide(L)' 'MLELMENTDLIIVAGGDGTLQEVVTGLLRRTDQDSFSKIPIGFIPLGTTNTLSQTLYPQSENKVQ' A
#
# COMPACT_ATOMS: atom_id res chain seq x y z
N MET A 1 -13.01 -9.77 8.87
CA MET A 1 -11.99 -8.97 8.15
C MET A 1 -11.88 -7.57 8.76
N LEU A 2 -13.00 -6.87 9.00
CA LEU A 2 -13.02 -5.55 9.65
C LEU A 2 -12.37 -5.52 11.05
N GLU A 3 -12.66 -6.50 11.91
CA GLU A 3 -12.04 -6.62 13.26
C GLU A 3 -10.51 -6.79 13.23
N LEU A 4 -9.94 -7.41 12.20
CA LEU A 4 -8.48 -7.59 12.12
C LEU A 4 -7.76 -6.26 11.89
N MET A 5 -8.45 -5.30 11.27
CA MET A 5 -7.89 -4.02 10.90
C MET A 5 -7.83 -3.05 12.11
N GLU A 6 -8.68 -3.21 13.12
CA GLU A 6 -8.74 -2.31 14.29
C GLU A 6 -7.47 -2.33 15.15
N ASN A 7 -6.70 -3.42 15.10
CA ASN A 7 -5.44 -3.58 15.82
C ASN A 7 -4.22 -3.72 14.89
N THR A 8 -4.28 -3.13 13.69
CA THR A 8 -3.18 -3.21 12.72
C THR A 8 -2.33 -1.95 12.76
N ASP A 9 -1.02 -2.13 12.92
CA ASP A 9 -0.04 -1.03 12.89
C ASP A 9 0.41 -0.65 11.47
N LEU A 10 0.26 -1.56 10.49
CA LEU A 10 0.75 -1.40 9.12
C LEU A 10 -0.03 -2.29 8.15
N ILE A 11 -0.38 -1.73 6.98
CA ILE A 11 -0.96 -2.50 5.87
C ILE A 11 0.13 -2.71 4.82
N ILE A 12 0.35 -3.95 4.38
CA ILE A 12 1.24 -4.24 3.24
C ILE A 12 0.40 -4.67 2.04
N VAL A 13 0.56 -3.98 0.92
CA VAL A 13 -0.05 -4.33 -0.36
C VAL A 13 1.02 -4.89 -1.28
N ALA A 14 0.95 -6.18 -1.58
CA ALA A 14 1.82 -6.84 -2.54
C ALA A 14 1.05 -7.11 -3.84
N GLY A 15 1.37 -6.38 -4.90
CA GLY A 15 0.57 -6.43 -6.13
C GLY A 15 0.95 -5.36 -7.14
N GLY A 16 0.01 -5.06 -8.04
CA GLY A 16 0.14 -3.96 -9.01
C GLY A 16 -0.45 -2.65 -8.51
N ASP A 17 -0.27 -1.59 -9.31
CA ASP A 17 -0.88 -0.27 -9.03
C ASP A 17 -2.41 -0.35 -8.86
N GLY A 18 -3.07 -1.23 -9.63
CA GLY A 18 -4.52 -1.48 -9.50
C GLY A 18 -4.90 -2.03 -8.13
N THR A 19 -4.17 -3.01 -7.63
CA THR A 19 -4.40 -3.58 -6.29
C THR A 19 -4.21 -2.53 -5.20
N LEU A 20 -3.17 -1.70 -5.32
CA LEU A 20 -2.96 -0.58 -4.39
C LEU A 20 -4.12 0.42 -4.44
N GLN A 21 -4.62 0.75 -5.63
CA GLN A 21 -5.76 1.66 -5.81
C GLN A 21 -7.05 1.10 -5.19
N GLU A 22 -7.33 -0.19 -5.36
CA GLU A 22 -8.49 -0.85 -4.76
C GLU A 22 -8.43 -0.85 -3.23
N VAL A 23 -7.25 -1.13 -2.66
CA VAL A 23 -7.04 -1.09 -1.19
C VAL A 23 -7.28 0.30 -0.65
N VAL A 24 -6.65 1.34 -1.24
CA VAL A 24 -6.83 2.73 -0.80
C VAL A 24 -8.29 3.17 -0.94
N THR A 25 -8.93 2.83 -2.07
CA THR A 25 -10.35 3.14 -2.29
C THR A 25 -11.24 2.47 -1.25
N GLY A 26 -10.96 1.21 -0.90
CA GLY A 26 -11.67 0.48 0.14
C GLY A 26 -11.52 1.13 1.52
N LEU A 27 -10.31 1.55 1.88
CA LEU A 27 -10.03 2.23 3.16
C LEU A 27 -10.77 3.57 3.28
N LEU A 28 -10.77 4.37 2.23
CA LEU A 28 -11.42 5.69 2.21
C LEU A 28 -12.95 5.63 2.12
N ARG A 29 -13.54 4.49 1.74
CA ARG A 29 -15.01 4.31 1.72
C ARG A 29 -15.60 3.94 3.07
N ARG A 30 -14.77 3.69 4.09
CA ARG A 30 -15.25 3.29 5.41
C ARG A 30 -15.77 4.47 6.21
N THR A 31 -16.70 4.21 7.11
CA THR A 31 -17.25 5.23 8.03
C THR A 31 -16.23 5.71 9.06
N ASP A 32 -15.20 4.93 9.35
CA ASP A 32 -14.10 5.20 10.28
C ASP A 32 -12.77 5.56 9.58
N GLN A 33 -12.85 6.05 8.33
CA GLN A 33 -11.70 6.41 7.51
C GLN A 33 -10.69 7.36 8.19
N ASP A 34 -11.13 8.23 9.10
CA ASP A 34 -10.25 9.18 9.81
C ASP A 34 -9.28 8.48 10.76
N SER A 35 -9.66 7.31 11.28
CA SER A 35 -8.77 6.46 12.08
C SER A 35 -7.85 5.64 11.19
N PHE A 36 -8.38 5.10 10.08
CA PHE A 36 -7.65 4.20 9.20
C PHE A 36 -6.67 4.89 8.23
N SER A 37 -6.93 6.13 7.85
CA SER A 37 -6.02 6.93 7.01
C SER A 37 -4.68 7.23 7.68
N LYS A 38 -4.57 7.02 9.00
CA LYS A 38 -3.34 7.21 9.77
C LYS A 38 -2.45 5.97 9.80
N ILE A 39 -2.98 4.81 9.43
CA ILE A 39 -2.21 3.57 9.39
C ILE A 39 -1.30 3.62 8.15
N PRO A 40 0.03 3.48 8.31
CA PRO A 40 0.94 3.47 7.17
C PRO A 40 0.61 2.32 6.21
N ILE A 41 0.86 2.56 4.93
CA ILE A 41 0.71 1.56 3.86
C ILE A 41 2.08 1.32 3.24
N GLY A 42 2.57 0.08 3.35
CA GLY A 42 3.69 -0.42 2.58
C GLY A 42 3.22 -0.99 1.24
N PHE A 43 3.94 -0.69 0.17
CA PHE A 43 3.72 -1.31 -1.14
C PHE A 43 4.84 -2.33 -1.41
N ILE A 44 4.54 -3.42 -2.10
CA ILE A 44 5.51 -4.36 -2.67
C ILE A 44 5.11 -4.54 -4.13
N PRO A 45 5.87 -3.97 -5.08
CA PRO A 45 5.52 -3.96 -6.49
C PRO A 45 5.73 -5.35 -7.11
N LEU A 46 4.64 -6.10 -7.28
CA LEU A 46 4.64 -7.44 -7.92
C LEU A 46 4.01 -7.44 -9.32
N GLY A 47 3.42 -6.32 -9.75
CA GLY A 47 2.88 -6.18 -11.10
C GLY A 47 3.95 -5.99 -12.17
N THR A 48 3.57 -6.14 -13.44
CA THR A 48 4.49 -5.94 -14.57
C THR A 48 4.75 -4.46 -14.88
N THR A 49 3.78 -3.60 -14.57
CA THR A 49 3.80 -2.15 -14.89
C THR A 49 3.54 -1.33 -13.63
N ASN A 50 4.40 -1.44 -12.62
CA ASN A 50 4.24 -0.68 -11.37
C ASN A 50 4.76 0.74 -11.54
N THR A 51 3.94 1.63 -12.07
CA THR A 51 4.30 3.04 -12.27
C THR A 51 4.51 3.76 -10.95
N LEU A 52 3.75 3.40 -9.91
CA LEU A 52 3.90 3.99 -8.57
C LEU A 52 5.23 3.63 -7.93
N SER A 53 5.83 2.50 -8.31
CA SER A 53 7.15 2.10 -7.81
C SER A 53 8.24 3.09 -8.20
N GLN A 54 8.15 3.73 -9.37
CA GLN A 54 9.16 4.71 -9.82
C GLN A 54 9.18 5.98 -8.96
N THR A 55 8.03 6.33 -8.35
CA THR A 55 7.90 7.49 -7.48
C THR A 55 8.18 7.12 -6.01
N LEU A 56 7.74 5.94 -5.58
CA LEU A 56 7.83 5.51 -4.17
C LEU A 56 9.21 4.94 -3.80
N TYR A 57 9.92 4.35 -4.76
CA TYR A 57 11.29 3.89 -4.56
C TYR A 57 12.22 4.79 -5.37
N PRO A 58 12.99 5.68 -4.71
CA PRO A 58 14.09 6.37 -5.38
C PRO A 58 14.99 5.32 -6.05
N GLN A 59 15.46 5.58 -7.26
CA GLN A 59 16.45 4.72 -7.90
C GLN A 59 17.69 4.66 -7.00
N SER A 60 17.82 3.58 -6.23
CA SER A 60 19.07 3.26 -5.57
C SER A 60 19.82 2.32 -6.48
N GLU A 61 21.00 2.74 -6.95
CA GLU A 61 21.96 1.86 -7.59
C GLU A 61 22.60 0.93 -6.55
N ASN A 62 21.79 0.14 -5.84
CA ASN A 62 22.30 -0.98 -5.07
C ASN A 62 22.44 -2.18 -6.01
N LYS A 63 23.43 -2.10 -6.90
CA LYS A 63 24.03 -3.31 -7.47
C LYS A 63 24.76 -4.00 -6.33
N VAL A 64 24.23 -5.13 -5.89
CA VAL A 64 25.01 -6.08 -5.10
C VAL A 64 26.13 -6.55 -6.01
N GLN A 65 27.36 -6.08 -5.75
CA GLN A 65 28.58 -6.61 -6.38
C GLN A 65 28.95 -7.94 -5.72
#